data_AF-A0AAU5FEU8-F1
#
_entry.id   AF-A0AAU5FEU8-F1
#
_cell.length_a   1.000
_cell.length_b   1.000
_cell.length_c   1.000
_cell.angle_alpha   90.00
_cell.angle_beta   90.00
_cell.angle_gamma   90.00
#
_symmetry.space_group_name_H-M   'P 1'
#
loop_
_entity.id
_entity.type
_entity.pdbx_description
1 polymer ?
#
loop_
_entity_poly.entity_id
_entity_poly.type
_entity_poly.pdbx_seq_one_letter_code
_entity_poly.pdbx_strand_id
1 'polypeptide(L)'
;MTTTEPAEPDTVLTDQPHTVHGYHKQKDEHLKRLRRIEGQIRGLQRLVDEDVYCIDILTQVSASTKALQSFALQLLEEHLRHCVADAAVKGGGEIDAKVEEATKAIARLLRT
;
A
#
# COMPACT_ATOMS: atom_id res chain seq x y z
N MET A 1 -46.33 19.75 5.96
CA MET A 1 -45.47 19.52 7.12
C MET A 1 -45.64 18.06 7.53
N THR A 2 -44.76 17.19 7.01
CA THR A 2 -44.12 16.04 7.67
C THR A 2 -42.97 15.64 6.74
N THR A 3 -41.76 15.71 7.28
CA THR A 3 -40.47 15.46 6.66
C THR A 3 -40.05 14.00 6.87
N THR A 4 -39.07 13.56 6.07
CA THR A 4 -38.09 12.48 6.32
C THR A 4 -38.61 11.04 6.15
N GLU A 5 -37.92 10.09 5.52
CA GLU A 5 -36.48 9.91 5.27
C GLU A 5 -36.26 8.87 4.14
N PRO A 6 -35.13 8.89 3.39
CA PRO A 6 -34.89 8.02 2.24
C PRO A 6 -34.25 6.68 2.64
N ALA A 7 -34.41 5.68 1.76
CA ALA A 7 -33.80 4.36 1.85
C ALA A 7 -32.26 4.43 1.83
N GLU A 8 -31.61 3.85 2.84
CA GLU A 8 -30.16 3.59 2.83
C GLU A 8 -29.87 2.25 2.14
N PRO A 9 -28.87 2.18 1.24
CA PRO A 9 -28.36 0.91 0.75
C PRO A 9 -27.41 0.30 1.78
N ASP A 10 -27.68 -0.96 2.15
CA ASP A 10 -26.81 -1.83 2.94
C ASP A 10 -25.39 -1.88 2.35
N THR A 11 -24.52 -0.99 2.82
CA THR A 11 -23.08 -1.14 2.62
C THR A 11 -22.62 -2.27 3.52
N VAL A 12 -22.43 -3.44 2.93
CA VAL A 12 -21.76 -4.58 3.55
C VAL A 12 -20.33 -4.14 3.91
N LEU A 13 -20.17 -3.69 5.15
CA LEU A 13 -18.89 -3.51 5.80
C LEU A 13 -18.36 -4.93 6.05
N THR A 14 -17.52 -5.45 5.17
CA THR A 14 -16.78 -6.69 5.45
C THR A 14 -15.80 -6.41 6.57
N ASP A 15 -16.25 -6.61 7.80
CA ASP A 15 -15.44 -6.73 9.01
C ASP A 15 -14.65 -8.05 8.92
N GLN A 16 -13.45 -7.99 8.35
CA GLN A 16 -12.47 -9.04 8.56
C GLN A 16 -11.57 -8.64 9.72
N PRO A 17 -11.43 -9.48 10.77
CA PRO A 17 -10.55 -9.19 11.88
C PRO A 17 -9.11 -9.13 11.37
N HIS A 18 -8.57 -7.93 11.23
CA HIS A 18 -7.15 -7.71 11.00
C HIS A 18 -6.41 -8.19 12.24
N THR A 19 -6.03 -9.47 12.24
CA THR A 19 -5.14 -10.06 13.23
C THR A 19 -3.87 -9.22 13.29
N VAL A 20 -3.59 -8.70 14.49
CA VAL A 20 -2.42 -7.88 14.79
C VAL A 20 -1.17 -8.75 14.59
N HIS A 21 -0.58 -8.73 13.39
CA HIS A 21 0.62 -9.49 13.04
C HIS A 21 1.72 -8.56 12.50
N GLY A 22 2.94 -8.72 13.05
CA GLY A 22 4.20 -8.36 12.39
C GLY A 22 4.75 -6.93 12.52
N TYR A 23 3.93 -5.90 12.73
CA TYR A 23 4.40 -4.52 12.51
C TYR A 23 5.58 -4.06 13.41
N HIS A 24 5.78 -4.59 14.62
CA HIS A 24 6.66 -3.91 15.60
C HIS A 24 8.16 -3.81 15.24
N LYS A 25 8.73 -4.69 14.40
CA LYS A 25 10.15 -4.58 14.00
C LYS A 25 10.37 -3.79 12.70
N GLN A 26 9.39 -3.77 11.81
CA GLN A 26 9.53 -3.15 10.48
C GLN A 26 8.74 -1.83 10.37
N LYS A 27 7.82 -1.54 11.29
CA LYS A 27 7.04 -0.30 11.33
C LYS A 27 7.91 0.94 11.26
N ASP A 28 8.98 1.00 12.05
CA ASP A 28 9.85 2.17 12.08
C ASP A 28 10.61 2.35 10.75
N GLU A 29 10.99 1.25 10.10
CA GLU A 29 11.61 1.29 8.77
C GLU A 29 10.60 1.75 7.70
N HIS A 30 9.39 1.19 7.72
CA HIS A 30 8.28 1.56 6.83
C HIS A 30 7.95 3.05 6.97
N LEU A 31 7.80 3.54 8.20
CA LEU A 31 7.56 4.96 8.48
C LEU A 31 8.73 5.83 8.03
N LYS A 32 9.98 5.39 8.23
CA LYS A 32 11.17 6.12 7.77
C LYS A 32 11.20 6.26 6.25
N ARG A 33 10.83 5.21 5.51
CA ARG A 33 10.73 5.23 4.04
C ARG A 33 9.63 6.16 3.57
N LEU A 34 8.44 6.07 4.17
CA LEU A 34 7.32 6.96 3.84
C LEU A 34 7.65 8.44 4.11
N ARG A 35 8.29 8.77 5.24
CA ARG A 35 8.75 10.14 5.53
C ARG A 35 9.78 10.65 4.50
N ARG A 36 10.62 9.76 3.97
CA ARG A 36 11.56 10.11 2.90
C ARG A 36 10.81 10.42 1.60
N ILE A 37 9.84 9.60 1.23
CA ILE A 37 9.00 9.79 0.04
C ILE A 37 8.22 11.11 0.15
N GLU A 38 7.63 11.39 1.32
CA GLU A 38 6.96 12.66 1.61
C GLU A 38 7.90 13.86 1.39
N GLY A 39 9.17 13.74 1.79
CA GLY A 39 10.20 14.73 1.50
C GLY A 39 10.48 14.92 0.00
N GLN A 40 10.43 13.85 -0.79
CA GLN A 40 10.54 13.91 -2.26
C GLN A 40 9.35 14.64 -2.87
N ILE A 41 8.12 14.37 -2.41
CA ILE A 41 6.91 15.06 -2.88
C ILE A 41 6.96 16.56 -2.56
N ARG A 42 7.39 16.93 -1.34
CA ARG A 42 7.67 18.34 -1.02
C ARG A 42 8.77 18.94 -1.90
N GLY A 43 9.75 18.14 -2.30
CA GLY A 43 10.78 18.54 -3.27
C GLY A 43 10.17 18.88 -4.62
N LEU A 44 9.30 18.02 -5.15
CA LEU A 44 8.59 18.25 -6.40
C LEU A 44 7.77 19.55 -6.38
N GLN A 45 7.08 19.83 -5.26
CA GLN A 45 6.34 21.09 -5.10
C GLN A 45 7.26 22.31 -5.25
N ARG A 46 8.45 22.29 -4.64
CA ARG A 46 9.43 23.39 -4.77
C ARG A 46 9.97 23.51 -6.19
N LEU A 47 10.28 22.39 -6.85
CA LEU A 47 10.75 22.44 -8.24
C LEU A 47 9.72 23.07 -9.18
N VAL A 48 8.43 22.83 -8.94
CA VAL A 48 7.34 23.47 -9.70
C VAL A 48 7.23 24.95 -9.35
N ASP A 49 7.29 25.31 -8.07
CA ASP A 49 7.23 26.71 -7.60
C ASP A 49 8.41 27.56 -8.11
N GLU A 50 9.57 26.93 -8.29
CA GLU A 50 10.80 27.55 -8.81
C GLU A 50 10.93 27.50 -10.34
N ASP A 51 9.87 27.09 -11.06
CA ASP A 51 9.84 26.97 -12.53
C ASP A 51 11.00 26.13 -13.10
N VAL A 52 11.40 25.07 -12.40
CA VAL A 52 12.51 24.19 -12.81
C VAL A 52 12.17 23.44 -14.09
N TYR A 53 13.20 23.17 -14.89
CA TYR A 53 13.07 22.45 -16.15
C TYR A 53 12.31 21.13 -16.02
N CYS A 54 11.32 20.93 -16.89
CA CYS A 54 10.38 19.82 -16.81
C CYS A 54 11.06 18.44 -16.74
N ILE A 55 12.21 18.25 -17.39
CA ILE A 55 12.93 16.97 -17.37
C ILE A 55 13.49 16.63 -15.99
N ASP A 56 13.92 17.64 -15.22
CA ASP A 56 14.42 17.43 -13.85
C ASP A 56 13.27 17.07 -12.90
N ILE A 57 12.11 17.71 -13.10
CA ILE A 57 10.87 17.36 -12.38
C ILE A 57 10.48 15.90 -12.69
N LEU A 58 10.46 15.49 -13.97
CA LEU A 58 10.15 14.12 -14.38
C LEU A 58 11.15 13.10 -13.81
N THR A 59 12.42 13.48 -13.68
CA THR A 59 13.44 12.65 -13.05
C THR A 59 13.13 12.43 -11.57
N GLN A 60 12.70 13.46 -10.83
CA GLN A 60 12.29 13.30 -9.43
C GLN A 60 10.96 12.58 -9.25
N VAL A 61 10.01 12.75 -10.17
CA VAL A 61 8.79 11.93 -10.20
C VAL A 61 9.17 10.45 -10.31
N SER A 62 10.04 10.11 -11.25
CA SER A 62 10.52 8.73 -11.44
C SER A 62 11.22 8.17 -10.19
N ALA A 63 12.04 8.98 -9.52
CA ALA A 63 12.68 8.60 -8.26
C ALA A 63 11.67 8.34 -7.13
N SER A 64 10.61 9.15 -7.05
CA SER A 64 9.53 9.00 -6.05
C SER A 64 8.70 7.75 -6.31
N THR A 65 8.35 7.49 -7.58
CA THR A 65 7.63 6.28 -8.00
C THR A 65 8.43 5.02 -7.67
N LYS A 66 9.74 5.01 -7.96
CA LYS A 66 10.62 3.88 -7.63
C LYS A 66 10.71 3.63 -6.12
N ALA A 67 10.73 4.69 -5.31
CA ALA A 67 10.71 4.56 -3.86
C ALA A 67 9.39 3.96 -3.34
N LEU A 68 8.25 4.38 -3.90
CA LEU A 68 6.94 3.80 -3.61
C LEU A 68 6.84 2.32 -4.02
N GLN A 69 7.33 1.96 -5.22
CA GLN A 69 7.39 0.58 -5.67
C GLN A 69 8.25 -0.29 -4.75
N SER A 70 9.42 0.21 -4.34
CA SER A 70 10.29 -0.49 -3.38
C SER A 70 9.59 -0.71 -2.04
N PHE A 71 8.86 0.29 -1.53
CA PHE A 71 8.09 0.17 -0.30
C PHE A 71 6.96 -0.88 -0.42
N ALA A 72 6.21 -0.86 -1.53
CA ALA A 72 5.15 -1.82 -1.78
C ALA A 72 5.67 -3.27 -1.84
N LEU A 73 6.83 -3.49 -2.48
CA LEU A 73 7.48 -4.81 -2.52
C LEU A 73 7.90 -5.30 -1.14
N GLN A 74 8.41 -4.42 -0.27
CA GLN A 74 8.78 -4.80 1.10
C GLN A 74 7.57 -5.22 1.93
N LEU A 75 6.45 -4.48 1.85
CA LEU A 75 5.20 -4.87 2.52
C LEU A 75 4.67 -6.21 2.02
N LEU A 76 4.77 -6.43 0.71
CA LEU A 76 4.36 -7.69 0.11
C LEU A 76 5.24 -8.86 0.56
N GLU A 77 6.57 -8.68 0.60
CA GLU A 77 7.49 -9.70 1.10
C GLU A 77 7.16 -10.07 2.55
N GLU A 78 6.93 -9.07 3.40
CA GLU A 78 6.52 -9.27 4.79
C GLU A 78 5.17 -10.02 4.89
N HIS A 79 4.20 -9.67 4.04
CA HIS A 79 2.90 -10.33 3.98
C HIS A 79 3.04 -11.80 3.55
N LEU A 80 3.80 -12.08 2.50
CA LEU A 80 4.06 -13.45 2.04
C LEU A 80 4.78 -14.26 3.12
N ARG A 81 5.79 -13.69 3.77
CA ARG A 81 6.62 -14.38 4.77
C ARG A 81 5.85 -14.75 6.03
N HIS A 82 4.89 -13.93 6.46
CA HIS A 82 4.07 -14.23 7.64
C HIS A 82 2.79 -14.98 7.27
N CYS A 83 1.98 -14.46 6.34
CA CYS A 83 0.67 -15.03 6.05
C CYS A 83 0.73 -16.36 5.30
N VAL A 84 1.67 -16.54 4.36
CA VAL A 84 1.80 -17.82 3.64
C VAL A 84 2.53 -18.86 4.49
N ALA A 85 3.53 -18.46 5.28
CA ALA A 85 4.20 -19.39 6.21
C ALA A 85 3.24 -19.88 7.31
N ASP A 86 2.43 -18.98 7.88
CA ASP A 86 1.44 -19.34 8.90
C ASP A 86 0.31 -20.22 8.31
N ALA A 87 -0.13 -19.94 7.07
CA ALA A 87 -1.11 -20.78 6.36
C ALA A 87 -0.54 -22.16 5.99
N ALA A 88 0.75 -22.24 5.64
CA ALA A 88 1.43 -23.51 5.36
C ALA A 88 1.50 -24.43 6.58
N VAL A 89 1.59 -23.88 7.79
CA VAL A 89 1.56 -24.63 9.05
C VAL A 89 0.13 -25.04 9.44
N LYS A 90 -0.87 -24.20 9.16
CA LYS A 90 -2.29 -24.48 9.46
C LYS A 90 -2.94 -25.48 8.51
N GLY A 91 -2.44 -25.59 7.27
CA GLY A 91 -2.91 -26.54 6.26
C GLY A 91 -4.28 -26.19 5.65
N GLY A 92 -4.57 -26.75 4.46
CA GLY A 92 -5.85 -26.57 3.75
C GLY A 92 -5.85 -25.48 2.66
N GLY A 93 -7.04 -25.19 2.09
CA GLY A 93 -7.23 -24.23 0.98
C GLY A 93 -7.01 -22.75 1.32
N GLU A 94 -6.63 -22.45 2.57
CA GLU A 94 -6.33 -21.10 3.04
C GLU A 94 -5.05 -20.53 2.40
N ILE A 95 -4.11 -21.41 2.02
CA ILE A 95 -2.87 -21.05 1.32
C ILE A 95 -3.20 -20.49 -0.07
N ASP A 96 -4.03 -21.19 -0.85
CA ASP A 96 -4.37 -20.78 -2.22
C ASP A 96 -5.05 -19.40 -2.23
N ALA A 97 -5.96 -19.15 -1.27
CA ALA A 97 -6.62 -17.86 -1.12
C ALA A 97 -5.63 -16.73 -0.79
N LYS A 98 -4.65 -16.97 0.10
CA LYS A 98 -3.62 -15.97 0.46
C LYS A 98 -2.62 -15.72 -0.66
N VAL A 99 -2.26 -16.75 -1.43
CA VAL A 99 -1.43 -16.62 -2.63
C VAL A 99 -2.18 -15.85 -3.72
N GLU A 100 -3.48 -16.10 -3.92
CA GLU A 100 -4.30 -15.36 -4.87
C GLU A 100 -4.42 -13.87 -4.50
N GLU A 101 -4.62 -13.56 -3.21
CA GLU A 101 -4.63 -12.20 -2.67
C GLU A 101 -3.32 -11.45 -2.98
N ALA A 102 -2.17 -12.07 -2.65
CA ALA A 102 -0.87 -11.50 -2.92
C ALA A 102 -0.60 -11.30 -4.43
N THR A 103 -1.00 -12.27 -5.26
CA THR A 103 -0.88 -12.19 -6.72
C THR A 103 -1.69 -11.04 -7.30
N LYS A 104 -2.92 -10.82 -6.82
CA LYS A 104 -3.75 -9.68 -7.21
C LYS A 104 -3.12 -8.35 -6.80
N ALA A 105 -2.49 -8.28 -5.63
CA ALA A 105 -1.78 -7.09 -5.18
C ALA A 105 -0.56 -6.77 -6.07
N ILE A 106 0.25 -7.77 -6.42
CA ILE A 106 1.37 -7.62 -7.37
C ILE A 106 0.88 -7.12 -8.73
N ALA A 107 -0.19 -7.73 -9.25
CA ALA A 107 -0.74 -7.34 -10.54
C ALA A 107 -1.20 -5.87 -10.57
N ARG A 108 -1.70 -5.33 -9.45
CA ARG A 108 -2.03 -3.90 -9.33
C ARG A 108 -0.76 -3.04 -9.33
N LEU A 109 0.28 -3.46 -8.61
CA LEU A 109 1.57 -2.76 -8.54
C LEU A 109 2.30 -2.69 -9.90
N LEU A 110 2.17 -3.73 -10.74
CA LEU A 110 2.81 -3.77 -12.06
C LEU A 110 2.08 -2.97 -13.15
N ARG A 111 0.87 -2.46 -12.87
CA ARG A 111 0.06 -1.68 -13.82
C ARG A 111 0.22 -0.16 -13.68
N THR A 112 0.99 0.30 -12.70
CA THR A 112 1.33 1.72 -12.46
C THR A 112 2.65 2.09 -13.11
#